data_AF-J7QK86-F1
#
_entry.id   AF-J7QK86-F1
#
_cell.length_a   1.000
_cell.length_b   1.000
_cell.length_c   1.000
_cell.angle_alpha   90.00
_cell.angle_beta   90.00
_cell.angle_gamma   90.00
#
_symmetry.space_group_name_H-M   'P 1'
#
loop_
_entity.id
_entity.type
_entity.pdbx_description
1 polymer ?
#
loop_
_entity_poly.entity_id
_entity_poly.type
_entity_poly.pdbx_seq_one_letter_code
_entity_poly.pdbx_strand_id
1 'polypeptide(L)'
;SGHNVVLEIQASIPSTEETPSKKPMWKGVVVAYTIVLLCYFPVAFVCYWAFGNSVDDNILITLNTPKWLIAAANMMVVVHVIGSYQVYAMPVFDMMEMVLVRKMRFSPGWKLRLVSRSLFVAFTMFIGITFPFFGGLIGFFGGLSFAPTTYFLPCIIWLTVYKPRVFSLSWCANWFCIVGGVLLMVLGPIGGLRQIIMEAKTYQFYS
;
A
#
# COMPACT_ATOMS: atom_id res chain seq x y z
N SER A 1 -3.92 2.33 0.26
CA SER A 1 -4.57 1.26 1.02
C SER A 1 -5.01 1.81 2.38
N GLY A 2 -6.31 2.05 2.58
CA GLY A 2 -6.82 2.71 3.80
C GLY A 2 -7.28 1.75 4.91
N HIS A 3 -7.29 0.43 4.67
CA HIS A 3 -7.86 -0.54 5.62
C HIS A 3 -7.10 -0.62 6.96
N ASN A 4 -5.81 -0.27 7.00
CA ASN A 4 -5.02 -0.27 8.23
C ASN A 4 -5.39 0.87 9.20
N VAL A 5 -5.94 1.97 8.66
CA VAL A 5 -6.32 3.16 9.44
C VAL A 5 -7.82 3.36 9.50
N VAL A 6 -8.60 2.48 8.84
CA VAL A 6 -10.07 2.60 8.73
C VAL A 6 -10.74 2.61 10.10
N LEU A 7 -10.22 1.82 11.05
CA LEU A 7 -10.73 1.74 12.42
C LEU A 7 -10.39 3.00 13.21
N GLU A 8 -9.19 3.57 13.03
CA GLU A 8 -8.78 4.83 13.68
C GLU A 8 -9.62 6.01 13.16
N ILE A 9 -9.86 6.07 11.85
CA ILE A 9 -10.74 7.06 11.24
C ILE A 9 -12.16 6.89 11.78
N GLN A 10 -12.69 5.68 11.79
CA GLN A 10 -14.04 5.43 12.30
C GLN A 10 -14.19 5.77 13.78
N ALA A 11 -13.15 5.56 14.59
CA ALA A 11 -13.13 5.89 16.01
C ALA A 11 -13.12 7.41 16.29
N SER A 12 -12.64 8.23 15.34
CA SER A 12 -12.65 9.70 15.48
C SER A 12 -13.95 10.37 15.00
N ILE A 13 -14.83 9.64 14.31
CA ILE A 13 -16.14 10.13 13.89
C ILE A 13 -17.09 10.18 15.10
N PRO A 14 -17.77 11.31 15.37
CA PRO A 14 -18.76 11.39 16.43
C PRO A 14 -19.84 10.31 16.28
N SER A 15 -20.04 9.51 17.32
CA SER A 15 -21.10 8.51 17.38
C SER A 15 -21.76 8.48 18.74
N THR A 16 -23.09 8.37 18.75
CA THR A 16 -23.88 8.06 19.95
C THR A 16 -24.53 6.68 19.78
N GLU A 17 -25.07 6.11 20.87
CA GLU A 17 -25.83 4.84 20.79
C GLU A 17 -27.00 4.93 19.79
N GLU A 18 -27.62 6.10 19.68
CA GLU A 18 -28.71 6.37 18.72
C GLU A 18 -28.21 6.65 17.29
N THR A 19 -26.97 7.13 17.12
CA THR A 19 -26.39 7.48 15.82
C THR A 19 -25.04 6.78 15.59
N PRO A 20 -25.06 5.54 15.05
CA PRO A 20 -23.83 4.80 14.82
C PRO A 20 -22.96 5.45 13.72
N SER A 21 -21.64 5.46 13.92
CA SER A 21 -20.65 6.01 12.96
C SER A 21 -20.66 5.33 11.59
N LYS A 22 -21.33 4.18 11.45
CA LYS A 22 -21.48 3.42 10.21
C LYS A 22 -22.01 4.26 9.03
N LYS A 23 -23.04 5.07 9.25
CA LYS A 23 -23.67 5.85 8.17
C LYS A 23 -22.73 6.96 7.65
N PRO A 24 -22.14 7.82 8.51
CA PRO A 24 -21.11 8.76 8.08
C PRO A 24 -19.91 8.09 7.43
N MET A 25 -19.41 6.99 8.03
CA MET A 25 -18.26 6.26 7.52
C MET A 25 -18.51 5.73 6.09
N TRP A 26 -19.68 5.14 5.85
CA TRP A 26 -20.05 4.65 4.52
C TRP A 26 -20.07 5.78 3.47
N LYS A 27 -20.64 6.95 3.80
CA LYS A 27 -20.63 8.11 2.91
C LYS A 27 -19.20 8.57 2.61
N GLY A 28 -18.35 8.66 3.65
CA GLY A 28 -16.94 9.02 3.50
C GLY A 28 -16.18 8.05 2.59
N VAL A 29 -16.37 6.75 2.79
CA VAL A 29 -15.78 5.69 1.96
C VAL A 29 -16.23 5.81 0.51
N VAL A 30 -17.54 5.96 0.25
CA VAL A 30 -18.06 6.09 -1.12
C VAL A 30 -17.47 7.30 -1.83
N VAL A 31 -17.43 8.47 -1.18
CA VAL A 31 -16.84 9.68 -1.77
C VAL A 31 -15.34 9.49 -2.01
N ALA A 32 -14.60 8.96 -1.05
CA ALA A 32 -13.16 8.74 -1.19
C ALA A 32 -12.84 7.81 -2.37
N TYR A 33 -13.51 6.66 -2.48
CA TYR A 33 -13.30 5.74 -3.61
C TYR A 33 -13.76 6.30 -4.95
N THR A 34 -14.80 7.14 -4.96
CA THR A 34 -15.23 7.85 -6.18
C THR A 34 -14.14 8.82 -6.65
N ILE A 35 -13.54 9.59 -5.75
CA ILE A 35 -12.43 10.49 -6.08
C ILE A 35 -11.23 9.68 -6.59
N VAL A 36 -10.86 8.59 -5.92
CA VAL A 36 -9.75 7.71 -6.36
C VAL A 36 -10.01 7.19 -7.78
N LEU A 37 -11.23 6.73 -8.07
CA LEU A 37 -11.62 6.28 -9.40
C LEU A 37 -11.42 7.39 -10.44
N LEU A 38 -11.93 8.60 -10.15
CA LEU A 38 -11.83 9.75 -11.04
C LEU A 38 -10.39 10.25 -11.24
N CYS A 39 -9.50 10.04 -10.26
CA CYS A 39 -8.09 10.38 -10.43
C CYS A 39 -7.32 9.31 -11.22
N TYR A 40 -7.58 8.02 -10.97
CA TYR A 40 -6.75 6.94 -11.50
C TYR A 40 -7.18 6.50 -12.91
N PHE A 41 -8.49 6.37 -13.15
CA PHE A 41 -8.98 5.85 -14.43
C PHE A 41 -8.61 6.74 -15.63
N PRO A 42 -8.84 8.07 -15.58
CA PRO A 42 -8.48 8.92 -16.71
C PRO A 42 -6.99 8.90 -17.01
N VAL A 43 -6.14 8.93 -15.97
CA VAL A 43 -4.68 8.86 -16.12
C VAL A 43 -4.29 7.54 -16.77
N ALA A 44 -4.80 6.41 -16.28
CA ALA A 44 -4.51 5.10 -16.85
C ALA A 44 -4.92 4.99 -18.33
N PHE A 45 -6.14 5.44 -18.68
CA PHE A 45 -6.63 5.39 -20.05
C PHE A 45 -5.84 6.31 -20.99
N VAL A 46 -5.61 7.57 -20.61
CA VAL A 46 -4.90 8.54 -21.45
C VAL A 46 -3.44 8.11 -21.63
N CYS A 47 -2.78 7.63 -20.58
CA CYS A 47 -1.40 7.15 -20.66
C CYS A 47 -1.28 5.92 -21.56
N TYR A 48 -2.15 4.92 -21.39
CA TYR A 48 -2.11 3.73 -22.25
C TYR A 48 -2.46 4.07 -23.70
N TRP A 49 -3.40 4.98 -23.93
CA TRP A 49 -3.73 5.45 -25.28
C TRP A 49 -2.56 6.18 -25.94
N ALA A 50 -1.78 6.97 -25.19
CA ALA A 50 -0.67 7.76 -25.71
C ALA A 50 0.61 6.93 -25.95
N PHE A 51 0.93 5.99 -25.07
CA PHE A 51 2.22 5.27 -25.07
C PHE A 51 2.10 3.77 -25.38
N GLY A 52 0.88 3.22 -25.37
CA GLY A 52 0.62 1.80 -25.65
C GLY A 52 1.42 0.87 -24.74
N ASN A 53 2.03 -0.16 -25.33
CA ASN A 53 2.84 -1.14 -24.62
C ASN A 53 4.25 -0.65 -24.24
N SER A 54 4.60 0.59 -24.55
CA SER A 54 5.89 1.19 -24.20
C SER A 54 5.87 1.92 -22.85
N VAL A 55 4.77 1.84 -22.10
CA VAL A 55 4.65 2.41 -20.74
C VAL A 55 5.51 1.61 -19.76
N ASP A 56 6.36 2.33 -19.03
CA ASP A 56 7.06 1.80 -17.85
C ASP A 56 6.17 1.81 -16.61
N ASP A 57 6.50 0.99 -15.62
CA ASP A 57 5.76 0.93 -14.35
C ASP A 57 5.66 2.29 -13.64
N ASN A 58 6.71 3.11 -13.76
CA ASN A 58 6.68 4.51 -13.38
C ASN A 58 6.56 5.37 -14.64
N ILE A 59 5.35 5.88 -14.88
CA ILE A 59 5.03 6.72 -16.03
C ILE A 59 5.94 7.94 -16.18
N LEU A 60 6.48 8.48 -15.08
CA LEU A 60 7.38 9.64 -15.15
C LEU A 60 8.72 9.33 -15.85
N ILE A 61 9.08 8.05 -15.95
CA ILE A 61 10.27 7.58 -16.69
C ILE A 61 9.97 7.54 -18.19
N THR A 62 8.75 7.16 -18.58
CA THR A 62 8.33 7.09 -19.99
C THR A 62 8.18 8.48 -20.63
N LEU A 63 7.91 9.52 -19.82
CA LEU A 63 7.75 10.90 -20.31
C LEU A 63 9.10 11.50 -20.75
N ASN A 64 9.15 12.04 -21.97
CA ASN A 64 10.37 12.63 -22.54
C ASN A 64 10.31 14.17 -22.68
N THR A 65 9.12 14.75 -22.88
CA THR A 65 8.94 16.20 -23.13
C THR A 65 7.61 16.72 -22.54
N PRO A 66 7.54 17.99 -22.10
CA PRO A 66 8.65 18.92 -21.84
C PRO A 66 9.33 18.65 -20.48
N LYS A 67 10.67 18.81 -20.42
CA LYS A 67 11.49 18.45 -19.25
C LYS A 67 11.13 19.20 -17.96
N TRP A 68 10.72 20.47 -18.04
CA TRP A 68 10.36 21.26 -16.87
C TRP A 68 9.13 20.71 -16.15
N LEU A 69 8.15 20.18 -16.91
CA LEU A 69 6.92 19.63 -16.35
C LEU A 69 7.20 18.29 -15.65
N ILE A 70 8.06 17.46 -16.24
CA ILE A 70 8.52 16.20 -15.64
C ILE A 70 9.30 16.48 -14.34
N ALA A 71 10.16 17.50 -14.33
CA ALA A 71 10.87 17.91 -13.11
C ALA A 71 9.90 18.40 -12.03
N ALA A 72 8.90 19.22 -12.38
CA ALA A 72 7.88 19.67 -11.44
C ALA A 72 7.05 18.50 -10.88
N ALA A 73 6.67 17.54 -11.72
CA ALA A 73 5.96 16.33 -11.29
C ALA A 73 6.80 15.49 -10.32
N ASN A 74 8.08 15.25 -10.63
CA ASN A 74 9.00 14.56 -9.73
C ASN A 74 9.16 15.28 -8.38
N MET A 75 9.25 16.62 -8.37
CA MET A 75 9.30 17.41 -7.13
C MET A 75 8.03 17.23 -6.28
N MET A 76 6.85 17.22 -6.91
CA MET A 76 5.59 16.98 -6.21
C MET A 76 5.54 15.57 -5.60
N VAL A 77 6.02 14.55 -6.33
CA VAL A 77 6.15 13.18 -5.81
C VAL A 77 7.10 13.15 -4.60
N VAL A 78 8.24 13.84 -4.65
CA VAL A 78 9.19 13.92 -3.52
C VAL A 78 8.52 14.52 -2.29
N VAL A 79 7.88 15.68 -2.42
CA VAL A 79 7.17 16.34 -1.31
C VAL A 79 6.10 15.42 -0.71
N HIS A 80 5.31 14.79 -1.57
CA HIS A 80 4.26 13.85 -1.15
C HIS A 80 4.82 12.63 -0.41
N VAL A 81 5.90 12.03 -0.91
CA VAL A 81 6.50 10.82 -0.33
C VAL A 81 7.19 11.14 1.00
N ILE A 82 7.83 12.31 1.14
CA ILE A 82 8.40 12.74 2.43
C ILE A 82 7.31 12.79 3.50
N GLY A 83 6.18 13.43 3.21
CA GLY A 83 5.06 13.52 4.16
C GLY A 83 4.46 12.15 4.47
N SER A 84 4.21 11.35 3.44
CA SER A 84 3.62 10.01 3.59
C SER A 84 4.52 9.07 4.38
N TYR A 85 5.84 9.11 4.16
CA TYR A 85 6.81 8.30 4.89
C TYR A 85 6.73 8.55 6.40
N GLN A 86 6.60 9.81 6.83
CA GLN A 86 6.49 10.12 8.25
C GLN A 86 5.26 9.47 8.89
N VAL A 87 4.12 9.51 8.21
CA VAL A 87 2.86 8.92 8.72
C VAL A 87 2.96 7.39 8.75
N TYR A 88 3.45 6.76 7.69
CA TYR A 88 3.53 5.29 7.61
C TYR A 88 4.66 4.67 8.45
N ALA A 89 5.74 5.42 8.72
CA ALA A 89 6.85 4.93 9.54
C ALA A 89 6.57 4.97 11.05
N MET A 90 5.65 5.83 11.52
CA MET A 90 5.35 5.98 12.95
C MET A 90 4.99 4.65 13.64
N PRO A 91 4.04 3.83 13.14
CA PRO A 91 3.71 2.55 13.79
C PRO A 91 4.89 1.58 13.83
N VAL A 92 5.76 1.62 12.81
CA VAL A 92 6.97 0.79 12.76
C VAL A 92 7.97 1.24 13.82
N PHE A 93 8.17 2.55 13.97
CA PHE A 93 9.03 3.11 15.02
C PHE A 93 8.52 2.76 16.42
N ASP A 94 7.23 2.83 16.65
CA ASP A 94 6.63 2.48 17.95
C ASP A 94 6.76 0.98 18.23
N MET A 95 6.55 0.13 17.23
CA MET A 95 6.78 -1.31 17.35
C MET A 95 8.24 -1.64 17.64
N MET A 96 9.18 -0.99 16.95
CA MET A 96 10.62 -1.15 17.22
C MET A 96 10.95 -0.72 18.65
N GLU A 97 10.55 0.48 19.07
CA GLU A 97 10.80 0.96 20.43
C GLU A 97 10.20 0.03 21.49
N MET A 98 8.99 -0.47 21.27
CA MET A 98 8.34 -1.46 22.14
C MET A 98 9.19 -2.73 22.29
N VAL A 99 9.73 -3.26 21.20
CA VAL A 99 10.60 -4.45 21.25
C VAL A 99 11.93 -4.14 21.94
N LEU A 100 12.58 -3.02 21.62
CA LEU A 100 13.85 -2.61 22.23
C LEU A 100 13.72 -2.42 23.75
N VAL A 101 12.63 -1.77 24.21
CA VAL A 101 12.43 -1.47 25.63
C VAL A 101 11.88 -2.68 26.39
N ARG A 102 10.81 -3.33 25.91
CA ARG A 102 10.15 -4.40 26.67
C ARG A 102 10.85 -5.75 26.56
N LYS A 103 11.38 -6.08 25.37
CA LYS A 103 11.98 -7.40 25.12
C LYS A 103 13.50 -7.39 25.32
N MET A 104 14.18 -6.36 24.83
CA MET A 104 15.64 -6.24 24.95
C MET A 104 16.10 -5.42 26.17
N ARG A 105 15.16 -4.90 26.97
CA ARG A 105 15.42 -4.18 28.24
C ARG A 105 16.35 -2.98 28.10
N PHE A 106 16.35 -2.30 26.95
CA PHE A 106 17.04 -1.03 26.79
C PHE A 106 16.35 0.09 27.57
N SER A 107 17.13 1.07 28.04
CA SER A 107 16.58 2.24 28.72
C SER A 107 15.83 3.13 27.71
N PRO A 108 14.57 3.48 27.98
CA PRO A 108 13.83 4.41 27.13
C PRO A 108 14.48 5.79 27.21
N GLY A 109 14.63 6.45 26.05
CA GLY A 109 15.24 7.77 26.00
C GLY A 109 15.44 8.28 24.58
N TRP A 110 15.76 9.57 24.46
CA TRP A 110 15.95 10.22 23.17
C TRP A 110 17.08 9.57 22.34
N LYS A 111 18.15 9.09 22.99
CA LYS A 111 19.27 8.40 22.32
C LYS A 111 18.81 7.11 21.64
N LEU A 112 18.02 6.29 22.33
CA LEU A 112 17.48 5.04 21.79
C LEU A 112 16.59 5.31 20.58
N ARG A 113 15.71 6.32 20.68
CA ARG A 113 14.84 6.74 19.57
C ARG A 113 15.63 7.24 18.37
N LEU A 114 16.64 8.07 18.60
CA LEU A 114 17.47 8.61 17.53
C LEU A 114 18.22 7.48 16.80
N VAL A 115 18.88 6.59 17.54
CA VAL A 115 19.65 5.48 16.95
C VAL A 115 18.73 4.50 16.22
N SER A 116 17.63 4.06 16.85
CA SER A 116 16.72 3.08 16.25
C SER A 116 16.04 3.60 14.98
N ARG A 117 15.56 4.85 14.99
CA ARG A 117 14.92 5.47 13.83
C ARG A 117 15.92 5.74 12.71
N SER A 118 17.11 6.27 13.02
CA SER A 118 18.16 6.49 12.02
C SER A 118 18.64 5.19 11.38
N LEU A 119 18.79 4.13 12.19
CA LEU A 119 19.16 2.81 11.68
C LEU A 119 18.09 2.25 10.74
N PHE A 120 16.81 2.39 11.08
CA PHE A 120 15.72 1.97 10.21
C PHE A 120 15.68 2.74 8.89
N VAL A 121 15.86 4.07 8.94
CA VAL A 121 15.91 4.92 7.74
C VAL A 121 17.12 4.56 6.88
N ALA A 122 18.30 4.37 7.48
CA ALA A 122 19.49 3.96 6.76
C ALA A 122 19.33 2.58 6.11
N PHE A 123 18.70 1.63 6.82
CA PHE A 123 18.42 0.30 6.30
C PHE A 123 17.44 0.32 5.12
N THR A 124 16.33 1.04 5.25
CA THR A 124 15.34 1.16 4.16
C THR A 124 15.90 1.92 2.96
N MET A 125 16.72 2.94 3.18
CA MET A 125 17.48 3.63 2.13
C MET A 125 18.45 2.68 1.42
N PHE A 126 19.21 1.89 2.17
CA PHE A 126 20.12 0.90 1.62
C PHE A 126 19.38 -0.11 0.73
N ILE A 127 18.26 -0.67 1.20
CA ILE A 127 17.44 -1.58 0.41
C ILE A 127 16.91 -0.89 -0.85
N GLY A 128 16.39 0.33 -0.72
CA GLY A 128 15.82 1.07 -1.86
C GLY A 128 16.82 1.38 -2.96
N ILE A 129 18.07 1.68 -2.60
CA ILE A 129 19.17 1.90 -3.57
C ILE A 129 19.62 0.57 -4.19
N THR A 130 19.66 -0.50 -3.39
CA THR A 130 20.16 -1.81 -3.80
C THR A 130 19.19 -2.56 -4.71
N PHE A 131 17.88 -2.41 -4.50
CA PHE A 131 16.84 -3.12 -5.26
C PHE A 131 15.84 -2.14 -5.90
N PRO A 132 16.21 -1.42 -6.97
CA PRO A 132 15.36 -0.40 -7.60
C PRO A 132 14.24 -0.99 -8.51
N PHE A 133 13.72 -2.17 -8.20
CA PHE A 133 12.74 -2.90 -9.02
C PHE A 133 11.30 -2.56 -8.62
N PHE A 134 10.87 -1.33 -8.89
CA PHE A 134 9.63 -0.76 -8.37
C PHE A 134 8.38 -1.61 -8.66
N GLY A 135 8.12 -1.96 -9.94
CA GLY A 135 6.95 -2.74 -10.31
C GLY A 135 7.00 -4.16 -9.75
N GLY A 136 8.16 -4.80 -9.83
CA GLY A 136 8.38 -6.13 -9.26
C GLY A 136 8.13 -6.20 -7.75
N LEU A 137 8.62 -5.21 -6.99
CA LEU A 137 8.41 -5.11 -5.54
C LEU A 137 6.95 -4.85 -5.20
N ILE A 138 6.26 -3.96 -5.92
CA ILE A 138 4.83 -3.69 -5.72
C ILE A 138 3.99 -4.92 -6.04
N GLY A 139 4.26 -5.61 -7.16
CA GLY A 139 3.56 -6.84 -7.52
C GLY A 139 3.77 -7.94 -6.48
N PHE A 140 5.01 -8.08 -5.99
CA PHE A 140 5.36 -9.09 -5.00
C PHE A 140 4.71 -8.84 -3.64
N PHE A 141 5.03 -7.71 -3.00
CA PHE A 141 4.50 -7.39 -1.67
C PHE A 141 3.00 -7.06 -1.72
N GLY A 142 2.50 -6.58 -2.86
CA GLY A 142 1.08 -6.34 -3.04
C GLY A 142 0.27 -7.63 -3.11
N GLY A 143 0.75 -8.63 -3.83
CA GLY A 143 0.14 -9.95 -3.80
C GLY A 143 0.26 -10.60 -2.42
N LEU A 144 1.46 -10.63 -1.83
CA LEU A 144 1.71 -11.34 -0.58
C LEU A 144 1.04 -10.70 0.64
N SER A 145 1.00 -9.37 0.74
CA SER A 145 0.52 -8.65 1.91
C SER A 145 -0.87 -8.03 1.70
N PHE A 146 -1.12 -7.34 0.57
CA PHE A 146 -2.41 -6.67 0.37
C PHE A 146 -3.54 -7.63 0.01
N ALA A 147 -3.26 -8.70 -0.74
CA ALA A 147 -4.28 -9.69 -1.07
C ALA A 147 -4.92 -10.32 0.19
N PRO A 148 -4.14 -10.75 1.21
CA PRO A 148 -4.68 -11.17 2.49
C PRO A 148 -5.52 -10.15 3.21
N THR A 149 -4.93 -8.99 3.49
CA THR A 149 -5.53 -8.03 4.41
C THR A 149 -6.75 -7.34 3.81
N THR A 150 -6.86 -7.30 2.48
CA THR A 150 -7.92 -6.57 1.78
C THR A 150 -9.02 -7.49 1.27
N TYR A 151 -8.67 -8.62 0.63
CA TYR A 151 -9.64 -9.41 -0.14
C TYR A 151 -10.12 -10.65 0.61
N PHE A 152 -9.23 -11.44 1.21
CA PHE A 152 -9.65 -12.71 1.81
C PHE A 152 -9.95 -12.61 3.31
N LEU A 153 -9.12 -11.95 4.13
CA LEU A 153 -9.30 -11.96 5.59
C LEU A 153 -10.63 -11.32 6.04
N PRO A 154 -11.01 -10.11 5.58
CA PRO A 154 -12.28 -9.49 5.99
C PRO A 154 -13.49 -10.32 5.54
N CYS A 155 -13.42 -10.95 4.36
CA CYS A 155 -14.48 -11.79 3.83
C CYS A 155 -14.66 -13.08 4.63
N ILE A 156 -13.56 -13.73 5.05
CA ILE A 156 -13.62 -14.89 5.94
C ILE A 156 -14.23 -14.49 7.29
N ILE A 157 -13.78 -13.38 7.88
CA ILE A 157 -14.31 -12.87 9.15
C ILE A 157 -15.81 -12.57 9.02
N TRP A 158 -16.25 -11.97 7.91
CA TRP A 158 -17.67 -11.70 7.66
C TRP A 158 -18.50 -13.00 7.59
N LEU A 159 -18.02 -14.00 6.86
CA LEU A 159 -18.72 -15.29 6.71
C LEU A 159 -18.82 -16.05 8.04
N THR A 160 -17.78 -15.99 8.89
CA THR A 160 -17.78 -16.69 10.20
C THR A 160 -18.62 -15.99 11.25
N VAL A 161 -18.60 -14.65 11.30
CA VAL A 161 -19.33 -13.86 12.29
C VAL A 161 -20.81 -13.74 11.93
N TYR A 162 -21.13 -13.35 10.70
CA TYR A 162 -22.51 -13.02 10.31
C TYR A 162 -23.30 -14.21 9.75
N LYS A 163 -22.61 -15.26 9.27
CA LYS A 163 -23.20 -16.50 8.71
C LYS A 163 -24.38 -16.22 7.76
N PRO A 164 -24.15 -15.48 6.64
CA PRO A 164 -25.21 -15.15 5.69
C PRO A 164 -25.78 -16.43 5.04
N ARG A 165 -27.03 -16.35 4.57
CA ARG A 165 -27.67 -17.47 3.86
C ARG A 165 -26.82 -17.92 2.67
N VAL A 166 -26.65 -19.23 2.53
CA VAL A 166 -25.92 -19.85 1.41
C VAL A 166 -26.58 -19.40 0.10
N PHE A 167 -25.77 -19.07 -0.90
CA PHE A 167 -26.19 -18.49 -2.20
C PHE A 167 -26.85 -17.10 -2.15
N SER A 168 -26.80 -16.39 -1.01
CA SER A 168 -27.13 -14.96 -1.01
C SER A 168 -26.07 -14.15 -1.77
N LEU A 169 -26.44 -12.97 -2.27
CA LEU A 169 -25.49 -12.04 -2.93
C LEU A 169 -24.26 -11.75 -2.07
N SER A 170 -24.46 -11.54 -0.76
CA SER A 170 -23.35 -11.35 0.18
C SER A 170 -22.46 -12.59 0.28
N TRP A 171 -23.05 -13.79 0.33
CA TRP A 171 -22.29 -15.04 0.39
C TRP A 171 -21.45 -15.25 -0.88
N CYS A 172 -22.05 -15.08 -2.06
CA CYS A 172 -21.36 -15.22 -3.35
C CYS A 172 -20.24 -14.17 -3.51
N ALA A 173 -20.51 -12.91 -3.18
CA ALA A 173 -19.51 -11.83 -3.29
C ALA A 173 -18.30 -12.07 -2.37
N ASN A 174 -18.51 -12.51 -1.13
CA ASN A 174 -17.41 -12.82 -0.22
C ASN A 174 -16.57 -14.01 -0.71
N TRP A 175 -17.19 -15.06 -1.23
CA TRP A 175 -16.46 -16.18 -1.82
C TRP A 175 -15.67 -15.80 -3.07
N PHE A 176 -16.23 -14.95 -3.93
CA PHE A 176 -15.51 -14.38 -5.07
C PHE A 176 -14.27 -13.61 -4.62
N CYS A 177 -14.40 -12.74 -3.61
CA CYS A 177 -13.26 -12.00 -3.04
C CYS A 177 -12.21 -12.93 -2.41
N ILE A 178 -12.62 -14.02 -1.74
CA ILE A 178 -11.69 -14.99 -1.17
C ILE A 178 -10.92 -15.71 -2.28
N VAL A 179 -11.61 -16.29 -3.26
CA VAL A 179 -10.95 -17.02 -4.36
C VAL A 179 -10.06 -16.09 -5.17
N GLY A 180 -10.56 -14.91 -5.56
CA GLY A 180 -9.79 -13.90 -6.25
C GLY A 180 -8.58 -13.41 -5.43
N GLY A 181 -8.76 -13.18 -4.13
CA GLY A 181 -7.69 -12.78 -3.22
C GLY A 181 -6.59 -13.85 -3.08
N VAL A 182 -6.96 -15.13 -2.97
CA VAL A 182 -5.99 -16.24 -2.95
C VAL A 182 -5.25 -16.35 -4.27
N LEU A 183 -5.94 -16.21 -5.40
CA LEU A 183 -5.29 -16.19 -6.71
C LEU A 183 -4.30 -15.03 -6.82
N LEU A 184 -4.66 -13.82 -6.40
CA LEU A 184 -3.76 -12.67 -6.37
C LEU A 184 -2.56 -12.90 -5.43
N MET A 185 -2.77 -13.55 -4.29
CA MET A 185 -1.70 -13.89 -3.34
C MET A 185 -0.68 -14.86 -3.93
N VAL A 186 -1.08 -15.73 -4.85
CA VAL A 186 -0.18 -16.67 -5.52
C VAL A 186 0.44 -16.05 -6.77
N LEU A 187 -0.39 -15.49 -7.66
CA LEU A 187 0.04 -14.98 -8.96
C LEU A 187 0.83 -13.68 -8.85
N GLY A 188 0.49 -12.79 -7.91
CA GLY A 188 1.17 -11.51 -7.70
C GLY A 188 2.66 -11.69 -7.36
N PRO A 189 3.01 -12.50 -6.33
CA PRO A 189 4.40 -12.79 -6.01
C PRO A 189 5.16 -13.51 -7.10
N ILE A 190 4.52 -14.44 -7.83
CA ILE A 190 5.16 -15.10 -8.98
C ILE A 190 5.50 -14.09 -10.07
N GLY A 191 4.55 -13.22 -10.43
CA GLY A 191 4.74 -12.17 -11.42
C GLY A 191 5.81 -11.16 -11.00
N GLY A 192 5.72 -10.65 -9.77
CA GLY A 192 6.70 -9.71 -9.22
C GLY A 192 8.10 -10.30 -9.13
N LEU A 193 8.23 -11.56 -8.69
CA LEU A 193 9.52 -12.24 -8.63
C LEU A 193 10.10 -12.48 -10.03
N ARG A 194 9.27 -12.89 -10.99
CA ARG A 194 9.69 -13.02 -12.39
C ARG A 194 10.23 -11.69 -12.93
N GLN A 195 9.53 -10.59 -12.67
CA GLN A 195 9.95 -9.26 -13.10
C GLN A 195 11.29 -8.87 -12.47
N ILE A 196 11.45 -9.04 -11.15
CA ILE A 196 12.71 -8.80 -10.44
C ILE A 196 13.86 -9.63 -11.06
N ILE A 197 13.62 -10.92 -11.34
CA ILE A 197 14.65 -11.78 -11.95
C ILE A 197 15.05 -11.27 -13.34
N MET A 198 14.10 -10.77 -14.13
CA MET A 198 14.39 -10.26 -15.47
C MET A 198 15.17 -8.94 -15.42
N GLU A 199 14.77 -8.02 -14.55
CA GLU A 199 15.44 -6.73 -14.36
C GLU A 199 16.84 -6.89 -13.73
N ALA A 200 16.98 -7.82 -12.77
CA ALA A 200 18.25 -8.10 -12.11
C ALA A 200 19.33 -8.66 -13.04
N LYS A 201 18.96 -9.34 -14.14
CA LYS A 201 19.94 -9.86 -15.12
C LYS A 201 20.73 -8.76 -15.83
N THR A 202 20.09 -7.61 -16.03
CA THR A 202 20.68 -6.46 -16.73
C THR A 202 21.20 -5.40 -15.75
N TYR A 203 20.87 -5.54 -14.47
CA TYR A 203 21.24 -4.57 -13.44
C TYR A 203 22.72 -4.72 -13.03
N GLN A 204 23.47 -3.62 -13.09
CA GLN A 204 24.81 -3.53 -12.57
C GLN A 204 24.77 -2.77 -11.24
N PHE A 205 25.26 -3.41 -10.17
CA PHE A 205 25.29 -2.79 -8.85
C PHE A 205 26.27 -1.62 -8.82
N TYR A 206 25.75 -0.43 -8.49
CA TYR A 206 26.54 0.78 -8.21
C TYR A 206 27.51 1.22 -9.33
N SER A 207 27.15 0.93 -10.59
CA SER A 207 27.93 1.32 -11.78
C SER A 207 27.32 2.50 -12.52
#